data_AF-A0A973KPV7-F1
#
_entry.id   AF-A0A973KPV7-F1
#
_cell.length_a   1.000
_cell.length_b   1.000
_cell.length_c   1.000
_cell.angle_alpha   90.00
_cell.angle_beta   90.00
_cell.angle_gamma   90.00
#
_symmetry.space_group_name_H-M   'P 1'
#
loop_
_entity.id
_entity.type
_entity.pdbx_description
1 polymer ?
#
loop_
_entity_poly.entity_id
_entity_poly.type
_entity_poly.pdbx_seq_one_letter_code
_entity_poly.pdbx_strand_id
1 'polypeptide(L)'
;AAMVAAVAALTYLLTKLLQRFVILYGKRLFAAVVLIGVLLQAGLSLLLQQQFPLLFAHQALGFIVPGLIAYQLERQPKTATVLSTGAVTFATYVILASGLLLGALPTA
;
A
#
# COMPACT_ATOMS: atom_id res chain seq x y z
N ALA A 1 4.13 -8.57 0.56
CA ALA A 1 2.83 -8.06 0.07
C ALA A 1 1.75 -8.03 1.16
N ALA A 2 1.47 -9.15 1.86
CA ALA A 2 0.41 -9.23 2.88
C ALA A 2 0.53 -8.18 4.00
N MET A 3 1.73 -7.93 4.52
CA MET A 3 1.97 -6.92 5.56
C MET A 3 1.61 -5.49 5.08
N VAL A 4 2.00 -5.13 3.85
CA VAL A 4 1.69 -3.83 3.26
C VAL A 4 0.18 -3.68 3.01
N ALA A 5 -0.49 -4.74 2.55
CA ALA A 5 -1.94 -4.75 2.36
C ALA A 5 -2.68 -4.59 3.70
N ALA A 6 -2.21 -5.26 4.76
CA ALA A 6 -2.77 -5.12 6.11
C ALA A 6 -2.61 -3.70 6.64
N VAL A 7 -1.40 -3.11 6.53
CA VAL A 7 -1.15 -1.73 6.96
C VAL A 7 -1.98 -0.74 6.16
N ALA A 8 -2.11 -0.92 4.84
CA ALA A 8 -2.95 -0.06 4.00
C ALA A 8 -4.43 -0.14 4.39
N ALA A 9 -4.96 -1.35 4.67
CA ALA A 9 -6.33 -1.55 5.13
C ALA A 9 -6.58 -0.89 6.50
N LEU A 10 -5.62 -1.03 7.43
CA LEU A 10 -5.70 -0.43 8.76
C LEU A 10 -5.62 1.10 8.70
N THR A 11 -4.72 1.63 7.87
CA THR A 11 -4.58 3.08 7.57
C THR A 11 -5.88 3.63 7.01
N TYR A 12 -6.48 2.93 6.05
CA TYR A 12 -7.76 3.32 5.46
C TYR A 12 -8.89 3.35 6.50
N LEU A 13 -8.99 2.32 7.34
CA LEU A 13 -10.03 2.22 8.37
C LEU A 13 -9.89 3.33 9.42
N LEU A 14 -8.67 3.59 9.88
CA LEU A 14 -8.37 4.69 10.81
C LEU A 14 -8.66 6.05 10.21
N THR A 15 -8.34 6.26 8.93
CA THR A 15 -8.65 7.52 8.26
C THR A 15 -10.17 7.72 8.18
N LYS A 16 -10.93 6.69 7.81
CA LYS A 16 -12.39 6.76 7.75
C LYS A 16 -13.01 7.05 9.13
N LEU A 17 -12.44 6.50 10.19
CA LEU A 17 -12.86 6.77 11.56
C LEU A 17 -12.53 8.23 11.95
N LEU A 18 -11.35 8.73 11.57
CA LEU A 18 -10.93 10.11 11.83
C LEU A 18 -11.82 11.14 11.12
N GLN A 19 -12.25 10.86 9.89
CA GLN A 19 -13.20 11.70 9.15
C GLN A 19 -14.56 11.86 9.86
N ARG A 20 -14.92 10.95 10.78
CA ARG A 20 -16.15 11.06 11.57
C ARG A 20 -16.02 12.12 12.69
N PHE A 21 -14.80 12.40 13.15
CA PHE A 21 -14.53 13.38 14.19
C PHE A 21 -14.01 14.71 13.65
N VAL A 22 -13.36 14.69 12.48
CA VAL A 22 -12.71 15.87 11.89
C VAL A 22 -13.14 16.03 10.43
N ILE A 23 -13.50 17.26 10.08
CA ILE A 23 -13.80 17.67 8.70
C ILE A 23 -12.50 17.67 7.88
N LEU A 24 -12.19 16.54 7.23
CA LEU A 24 -11.02 16.36 6.39
C LEU A 24 -11.42 16.38 4.92
N TYR A 25 -11.23 17.52 4.27
CA TYR A 25 -11.45 17.68 2.83
C TYR A 25 -10.22 18.27 2.11
N GLY A 26 -10.09 17.96 0.82
CA GLY A 26 -9.04 18.52 -0.05
C GLY A 26 -7.62 18.20 0.43
N LYS A 27 -6.77 19.23 0.56
CA LYS A 27 -5.34 19.08 0.88
C LYS A 27 -5.08 18.51 2.29
N ARG A 28 -6.01 18.73 3.22
CA ARG A 28 -5.91 18.26 4.62
C ARG A 28 -6.12 16.75 4.73
N LEU A 29 -6.99 16.20 3.88
CA LEU A 29 -7.23 14.76 3.80
C LEU A 29 -5.96 14.01 3.39
N PHE A 30 -5.27 14.49 2.35
CA PHE A 30 -4.01 13.89 1.88
C PHE A 30 -2.97 13.82 2.99
N ALA A 31 -2.70 14.96 3.66
CA ALA A 31 -1.73 15.03 4.72
C ALA A 31 -2.07 14.08 5.88
N ALA A 32 -3.36 14.04 6.30
CA ALA A 32 -3.80 13.16 7.38
C ALA A 32 -3.63 11.67 7.04
N VAL A 33 -4.04 11.24 5.85
CA VAL A 33 -3.94 9.83 5.42
C VAL A 33 -2.48 9.39 5.33
N VAL A 34 -1.62 10.22 4.73
CA VAL A 34 -0.19 9.92 4.61
C VAL A 34 0.46 9.85 5.99
N LEU A 35 0.13 10.77 6.89
CA LEU A 35 0.68 10.81 8.24
C LEU A 35 0.26 9.58 9.05
N ILE A 36 -1.01 9.16 8.96
CA ILE A 36 -1.49 7.92 9.60
C ILE A 36 -0.75 6.70 9.04
N GLY A 37 -0.59 6.62 7.71
CA GLY A 37 0.10 5.50 7.05
C GLY A 37 1.56 5.39 7.48
N VAL A 38 2.27 6.52 7.52
CA VAL A 38 3.67 6.59 7.97
C VAL A 38 3.79 6.23 9.45
N LEU A 39 2.92 6.77 10.31
CA LEU A 39 2.94 6.47 11.75
C LEU A 39 2.66 4.99 12.05
N LEU A 40 1.70 4.39 11.35
CA LEU A 40 1.40 2.97 11.50
C LEU A 40 2.55 2.09 11.03
N GLN A 41 3.13 2.40 9.87
CA GLN A 41 4.27 1.64 9.34
C GLN A 41 5.50 1.79 10.26
N ALA A 42 5.76 3.00 10.77
CA ALA A 42 6.84 3.26 11.74
C ALA A 42 6.61 2.49 13.05
N GLY A 43 5.40 2.53 13.60
CA GLY A 43 5.04 1.77 14.79
C GLY A 43 5.19 0.27 14.60
N LEU A 44 4.74 -0.26 13.46
CA LEU A 44 4.92 -1.67 13.12
C LEU A 44 6.40 -2.03 12.97
N SER A 45 7.21 -1.17 12.33
CA SER A 45 8.65 -1.43 12.20
C SER A 45 9.32 -1.48 13.56
N LEU A 46 9.01 -0.56 14.47
CA LEU A 46 9.62 -0.57 15.82
C LEU A 46 9.24 -1.83 16.61
N LEU A 47 8.00 -2.32 16.47
CA LEU A 47 7.51 -3.51 17.18
C LEU A 47 8.05 -4.81 16.59
N LEU A 48 8.05 -4.94 15.26
CA LEU A 48 8.29 -6.21 14.56
C LEU A 48 9.71 -6.35 14.00
N GLN A 49 10.51 -5.27 13.94
CA GLN A 49 11.89 -5.32 13.44
C GLN A 49 12.77 -6.27 14.25
N GLN A 50 12.52 -6.39 15.56
CA GLN A 50 13.25 -7.31 16.44
C GLN A 50 12.91 -8.79 16.17
N GLN A 51 11.68 -9.09 15.73
CA GLN A 51 11.19 -10.46 15.57
C GLN A 51 11.32 -10.95 14.12
N PHE A 52 11.26 -10.06 13.13
CA PHE A 52 11.29 -10.42 11.71
C PHE A 52 12.15 -9.45 10.87
N PRO A 53 13.48 -9.39 11.07
CA PRO A 53 14.35 -8.44 10.39
C PRO A 53 14.34 -8.57 8.85
N LEU A 54 14.13 -9.78 8.33
CA LEU A 54 14.08 -10.05 6.88
C LEU A 54 12.82 -9.46 6.20
N LEU A 55 11.74 -9.19 6.94
CA LEU A 55 10.53 -8.56 6.38
C LEU A 55 10.72 -7.05 6.13
N PHE A 56 11.73 -6.43 6.74
CA PHE A 56 11.96 -4.97 6.71
C PHE A 56 13.17 -4.55 5.87
N ALA A 57 13.92 -5.49 5.30
CA ALA A 57 15.17 -5.22 4.58
C ALA A 57 15.04 -4.36 3.29
N HIS A 58 13.82 -4.14 2.78
CA HIS A 58 13.59 -3.55 1.44
C HIS A 58 12.75 -2.24 1.43
N GLN A 59 12.64 -1.47 2.52
CA GLN A 59 11.56 -0.47 2.60
C GLN A 59 11.92 0.89 3.18
N ALA A 60 12.73 1.69 2.47
CA ALA A 60 12.70 3.16 2.66
C ALA A 60 11.44 3.79 2.02
N LEU A 61 11.00 3.27 0.86
CA LEU A 61 9.77 3.72 0.18
C LEU A 61 8.48 3.13 0.78
N GLY A 62 8.58 2.08 1.60
CA GLY A 62 7.42 1.38 2.16
C GLY A 62 6.61 2.18 3.19
N PHE A 63 7.17 3.25 3.76
CA PHE A 63 6.47 4.06 4.78
C PHE A 63 5.35 4.94 4.19
N ILE A 64 5.56 5.49 3.00
CA ILE A 64 4.63 6.44 2.38
C ILE A 64 3.59 5.73 1.50
N VAL A 65 3.99 4.63 0.84
CA VAL A 65 3.15 3.84 -0.09
C VAL A 65 1.78 3.44 0.49
N PRO A 66 1.64 2.86 1.69
CA PRO A 66 0.33 2.47 2.22
C PRO A 66 -0.58 3.69 2.44
N GLY A 67 -0.03 4.84 2.83
CA GLY A 67 -0.78 6.10 2.93
C GLY A 67 -1.27 6.60 1.57
N LEU A 68 -0.43 6.51 0.53
CA LEU A 68 -0.84 6.89 -0.83
C LEU A 68 -1.92 5.95 -1.40
N ILE A 69 -1.81 4.64 -1.17
CA ILE A 69 -2.82 3.65 -1.59
C ILE A 69 -4.15 3.91 -0.90
N ALA A 70 -4.13 4.11 0.43
CA ALA A 70 -5.33 4.44 1.20
C ALA A 70 -5.99 5.72 0.70
N TYR A 71 -5.20 6.76 0.38
CA TYR A 71 -5.72 8.01 -0.16
C TYR A 71 -6.40 7.85 -1.53
N GLN A 72 -5.84 7.02 -2.42
CA GLN A 72 -6.46 6.76 -3.72
C GLN A 72 -7.78 6.00 -3.59
N LEU A 73 -7.88 5.06 -2.65
CA LEU A 73 -9.13 4.35 -2.34
C LEU A 73 -10.20 5.25 -1.73
N GLU A 74 -9.80 6.33 -1.05
CA GLU A 74 -10.69 7.34 -0.50
C GLU A 74 -11.31 8.22 -1.60
N ARG A 75 -10.47 8.63 -2.57
CA ARG A 75 -10.85 9.62 -3.59
C ARG A 75 -11.49 9.01 -4.84
N GLN A 76 -11.17 7.76 -5.17
CA GLN A 76 -11.65 7.08 -6.37
C GLN A 76 -12.76 6.06 -6.05
N PRO A 77 -13.65 5.75 -7.01
CA PRO A 77 -14.61 4.67 -6.86
C PRO A 77 -13.89 3.33 -6.61
N LYS A 78 -14.02 2.83 -5.37
CA LYS A 78 -13.26 1.69 -4.83
C LYS A 78 -13.28 0.45 -5.73
N THR A 79 -14.44 0.15 -6.30
CA THR A 79 -14.64 -1.01 -7.18
C THR A 79 -13.85 -0.89 -8.47
N ALA A 80 -13.89 0.27 -9.13
CA ALA A 80 -13.17 0.50 -10.37
C ALA A 80 -11.66 0.48 -10.16
N THR A 81 -11.15 1.09 -9.08
CA THR A 81 -9.71 1.13 -8.77
C THR A 81 -9.16 -0.26 -8.42
N VAL A 82 -9.88 -1.06 -7.64
CA VAL A 82 -9.43 -2.41 -7.29
C VAL A 82 -9.45 -3.33 -8.52
N LEU A 83 -10.51 -3.26 -9.33
CA LEU A 83 -10.62 -4.06 -10.56
C LEU A 83 -9.56 -3.67 -11.59
N SER A 84 -9.33 -2.38 -11.83
CA SER A 84 -8.34 -1.92 -12.80
C SER A 84 -6.91 -2.25 -12.36
N THR A 85 -6.57 -1.97 -11.10
CA THR A 85 -5.24 -2.29 -10.55
C THR A 85 -5.01 -3.80 -10.55
N GLY A 86 -6.02 -4.59 -10.18
CA GLY A 86 -5.96 -6.04 -10.19
C GLY A 86 -5.77 -6.59 -11.61
N ALA A 87 -6.55 -6.11 -12.58
CA ALA A 87 -6.45 -6.54 -13.97
C ALA A 87 -5.08 -6.22 -14.59
N VAL A 88 -4.57 -5.00 -14.37
CA VAL A 88 -3.24 -4.61 -14.87
C VAL A 88 -2.15 -5.44 -14.20
N THR A 89 -2.19 -5.60 -12.87
CA THR A 89 -1.21 -6.41 -12.14
C THR A 89 -1.20 -7.85 -12.64
N PHE A 90 -2.38 -8.44 -12.85
CA PHE A 90 -2.51 -9.79 -13.40
C PHE A 90 -1.94 -9.89 -14.81
N ALA A 91 -2.27 -8.94 -15.70
CA ALA A 91 -1.76 -8.92 -17.06
C ALA A 91 -0.23 -8.80 -17.08
N THR A 92 0.37 -7.92 -16.27
CA THR A 92 1.82 -7.79 -16.16
C THR A 92 2.47 -9.09 -15.67
N TYR A 93 1.83 -9.78 -14.72
CA TYR A 93 2.34 -11.05 -14.21
C TYR A 93 2.27 -12.17 -15.26
N VAL A 94 1.20 -12.24 -16.05
CA VAL A 94 1.09 -13.17 -17.19
C VAL A 94 2.18 -12.93 -18.22
N ILE A 95 2.43 -11.66 -18.56
CA ILE A 95 3.51 -11.29 -19.50
C ILE A 95 4.87 -11.71 -18.94
N LEU A 96 5.16 -11.39 -17.67
CA LEU A 96 6.40 -11.80 -17.00
C LEU A 96 6.58 -13.32 -16.97
N ALA A 97 5.54 -14.06 -16.57
CA ALA A 97 5.57 -15.52 -16.52
C ALA A 97 5.80 -16.12 -17.90
N SER A 98 5.13 -15.59 -18.93
CA SER A 98 5.32 -16.05 -20.31
C SER A 98 6.74 -15.77 -20.81
N GLY A 99 7.32 -14.59 -20.53
CA GLY A 99 8.69 -14.25 -20.89
C GLY A 99 9.73 -15.11 -20.16
N LEU A 100 9.47 -15.48 -18.91
CA LEU A 100 10.31 -16.39 -18.14
C LEU A 100 10.27 -17.81 -18.73
N LEU A 101 9.08 -18.33 -19.04
CA LEU A 101 8.89 -19.65 -19.62
C LEU A 101 9.48 -19.77 -21.02
N LEU A 102 9.47 -18.68 -21.80
CA LEU A 102 10.09 -18.60 -23.12
C LEU A 102 11.62 -18.37 -23.07
N GLY A 103 12.21 -18.22 -21.88
CA GLY A 103 13.65 -17.97 -21.73
C GLY A 103 14.12 -16.61 -22.28
N ALA A 104 13.19 -15.70 -22.55
CA ALA A 104 13.46 -14.38 -23.11
C ALA A 104 13.91 -13.36 -22.05
N LEU A 105 13.87 -13.73 -20.77
CA LEU A 105 14.29 -12.90 -19.64
C LEU A 105 15.72 -13.26 -19.20
N PRO A 106 16.60 -12.26 -18.96
CA PRO A 106 17.90 -12.50 -18.36
C PRO A 106 17.71 -13.02 -16.93
N THR A 107 18.06 -14.29 -16.70
CA THR A 107 18.18 -14.86 -15.35
C THR A 107 19.53 -14.45 -14.79
N ALA A 108 19.57 -13.33 -14.07
CA ALA A 108 20.70 -12.90 -13.27
C ALA A 108 20.23 -12.69 -11.82
#